data_AF-A0A6C0D4Q0-F1
#
_entry.id   AF-A0A6C0D4Q0-F1
#
_cell.length_a   1.000
_cell.length_b   1.000
_cell.length_c   1.000
_cell.angle_alpha   90.00
_cell.angle_beta   90.00
_cell.angle_gamma   90.00
#
_symmetry.space_group_name_H-M   'P 1'
#
loop_
_entity.id
_entity.type
_entity.pdbx_description
1 polymer ?
#
loop_
_entity_poly.entity_id
_entity_poly.type
_entity_poly.pdbx_seq_one_letter_code
_entity_poly.pdbx_strand_id
1 'polypeptide(L)'
;MNLLNNVPIDSVCEEIQEQLQLSLCRCVSNTKIYEYKKLTENLDMKECKNIQSYMDSLYATRTKIHIVPPIIKPNTKYVIRYNVRERSVTMDEFEKYFSLKTAGKP
;
A
#
# COMPACT_ATOMS: atom_id res chain seq x y z
N MET A 1 26.91 19.94 -13.82
CA MET A 1 26.32 19.56 -12.53
C MET A 1 24.88 19.15 -12.77
N ASN A 2 24.57 17.85 -12.78
CA ASN A 2 23.19 17.36 -12.84
C ASN A 2 22.84 16.81 -11.46
N LEU A 3 22.10 17.60 -10.69
CA LEU A 3 21.42 17.13 -9.49
C LEU A 3 20.20 16.34 -9.96
N LEU A 4 20.41 15.06 -10.26
CA LEU A 4 19.30 14.11 -10.31
C LEU A 4 18.74 14.05 -8.89
N ASN A 5 17.57 14.67 -8.70
CA ASN A 5 16.75 14.51 -7.52
C ASN A 5 16.28 13.05 -7.45
N ASN A 6 17.18 12.15 -7.04
CA ASN A 6 16.81 10.83 -6.59
C ASN A 6 16.00 11.03 -5.32
N VAL A 7 14.67 11.03 -5.44
CA VAL A 7 13.85 10.82 -4.26
C VAL A 7 14.31 9.50 -3.67
N PRO A 8 14.79 9.47 -2.41
CA PRO A 8 15.20 8.22 -1.81
C PRO A 8 14.00 7.27 -1.83
N ILE A 9 14.20 6.04 -2.30
CA ILE A 9 13.21 4.96 -2.23
C ILE A 9 12.58 4.89 -0.83
N ASP A 10 13.39 5.16 0.19
CA ASP A 10 12.99 5.27 1.60
C ASP A 10 11.81 6.22 1.82
N SER A 11 11.73 7.36 1.13
CA SER A 11 10.63 8.33 1.28
C SER A 11 9.28 7.78 0.80
N VAL A 12 9.27 6.96 -0.26
CA VAL A 12 8.02 6.32 -0.74
C VAL A 12 7.63 5.16 0.15
N CYS A 13 8.60 4.37 0.64
CA CYS A 13 8.34 3.31 1.62
C CYS A 13 7.77 3.89 2.94
N GLU A 14 8.25 5.04 3.40
CA GLU A 14 7.69 5.76 4.57
C GLU A 14 6.26 6.20 4.32
N GLU A 15 5.99 6.81 3.16
CA GLU A 15 4.65 7.25 2.77
C GLU A 15 3.65 6.07 2.73
N ILE A 16 4.03 4.94 2.13
CA ILE A 16 3.19 3.73 2.10
C ILE A 16 2.92 3.23 3.53
N GLN A 17 3.95 3.17 4.39
CA GLN A 17 3.78 2.74 5.77
C GLN A 17 2.80 3.65 6.53
N GLU A 18 2.93 4.96 6.40
CA GLU A 18 2.02 5.92 7.04
C GLU A 18 0.58 5.69 6.59
N GLN A 19 0.35 5.45 5.30
CA GLN A 19 -0.98 5.20 4.76
C GLN A 19 -1.58 3.88 5.26
N LEU A 20 -0.76 2.83 5.42
CA LEU A 20 -1.17 1.56 6.03
C LEU A 20 -1.57 1.78 7.51
N GLN A 21 -0.75 2.52 8.27
CA GLN A 21 -1.04 2.88 9.66
C GLN A 21 -2.33 3.68 9.79
N LEU A 22 -2.50 4.72 8.98
CA LEU A 22 -3.70 5.56 8.98
C LEU A 22 -4.98 4.77 8.63
N SER A 23 -4.86 3.73 7.79
CA SER A 23 -5.97 2.84 7.47
C SER A 23 -6.40 1.99 8.67
N LEU A 24 -5.47 1.70 9.58
CA LEU A 24 -5.69 0.92 10.81
C LEU A 24 -6.09 1.77 12.01
N CYS A 25 -5.75 3.07 12.04
CA CYS A 25 -6.14 3.98 13.12
C CYS A 25 -7.66 4.10 13.31
N ARG A 26 -8.45 3.79 12.28
CA ARG A 26 -9.91 3.82 12.34
C ARG A 26 -10.42 2.41 12.62
N CYS A 27 -11.14 2.21 13.72
CA CYS A 27 -11.80 0.94 14.07
C CYS A 27 -13.02 0.61 13.16
N VAL A 28 -12.99 1.04 11.90
CA VAL A 28 -14.03 0.84 10.89
C VAL A 28 -13.37 0.51 9.55
N SER A 29 -14.02 -0.37 8.79
CA SER A 29 -13.58 -0.67 7.43
C SER A 29 -13.49 0.60 6.59
N ASN A 30 -12.43 0.74 5.81
CA ASN A 30 -12.21 1.91 4.98
C ASN A 30 -11.47 1.56 3.68
N THR A 31 -11.54 2.46 2.72
CA THR A 31 -10.93 2.32 1.39
C THR A 31 -10.42 3.69 0.97
N LYS A 32 -9.16 3.77 0.56
CA LYS A 32 -8.55 4.99 0.05
C LYS A 32 -7.71 4.68 -1.18
N ILE A 33 -7.57 5.68 -2.05
CA ILE A 33 -6.81 5.60 -3.29
C ILE A 33 -5.60 6.50 -3.15
N TYR A 34 -4.44 5.99 -3.53
CA TYR A 34 -3.16 6.66 -3.45
C TYR A 34 -2.43 6.60 -4.79
N GLU A 35 -1.60 7.60 -5.04
CA GLU A 35 -0.75 7.70 -6.22
C GLU A 35 0.61 8.25 -5.77
N TYR A 36 1.65 7.43 -5.89
CA TYR A 36 2.99 7.75 -5.40
C TYR A 36 3.77 8.56 -6.44
N LYS A 37 3.43 9.85 -6.59
CA LYS A 37 4.01 10.73 -7.63
C LYS A 37 5.52 10.91 -7.57
N LYS A 38 6.11 10.65 -6.39
CA LYS A 38 7.56 10.74 -6.18
C LYS A 38 8.30 9.49 -6.63
N LEU A 39 7.59 8.41 -6.92
CA LEU A 39 8.18 7.15 -7.37
C LEU A 39 8.52 7.26 -8.86
N THR A 40 9.81 7.28 -9.19
CA THR A 40 10.30 7.41 -10.57
C THR A 40 10.67 6.08 -11.21
N GLU A 41 10.92 5.04 -10.40
CA GLU A 41 11.29 3.68 -10.83
C GLU A 41 10.39 2.65 -10.15
N ASN A 42 10.42 1.39 -10.61
CA ASN A 42 9.66 0.33 -9.94
C ASN A 42 10.24 0.09 -8.54
N LEU A 43 9.37 -0.06 -7.55
CA LEU A 43 9.73 -0.35 -6.16
C LEU A 43 9.33 -1.79 -5.81
N ASP A 44 10.29 -2.63 -5.46
CA ASP A 44 10.01 -3.93 -4.86
C ASP A 44 9.72 -3.73 -3.36
N MET A 45 8.54 -4.13 -2.90
CA MET A 45 8.12 -4.00 -1.51
C MET A 45 8.96 -4.84 -0.54
N LYS A 46 9.80 -5.76 -1.04
CA LYS A 46 10.83 -6.42 -0.24
C LYS A 46 11.96 -5.47 0.19
N GLU A 47 12.19 -4.37 -0.53
CA GLU A 47 13.21 -3.37 -0.21
C GLU A 47 12.76 -2.42 0.91
N CYS A 48 11.44 -2.26 1.10
CA CYS A 48 10.87 -1.47 2.18
C CYS A 48 10.95 -2.17 3.55
N LYS A 49 12.13 -2.17 4.17
CA LYS A 49 12.38 -2.80 5.49
C LYS A 49 11.47 -2.27 6.60
N ASN A 50 11.12 -1.00 6.54
CA ASN A 50 10.21 -0.34 7.47
C ASN A 50 8.80 -0.97 7.43
N ILE A 51 8.30 -1.30 6.24
CA ILE A 51 7.01 -1.97 6.04
C ILE A 51 7.07 -3.40 6.54
N GLN A 52 8.14 -4.14 6.23
CA GLN A 52 8.32 -5.50 6.74
C GLN A 52 8.32 -5.51 8.28
N SER A 53 9.10 -4.62 8.89
CA SER A 53 9.16 -4.47 10.36
C SER A 53 7.80 -4.08 10.95
N TYR A 54 7.05 -3.21 10.26
CA TYR A 54 5.71 -2.85 10.67
C TYR A 54 4.74 -4.04 10.60
N MET A 55 4.78 -4.83 9.53
CA MET A 55 3.97 -6.05 9.39
C MET A 55 4.23 -7.04 10.52
N ASP A 56 5.49 -7.26 10.88
CA ASP A 56 5.88 -8.14 11.99
C ASP A 56 5.34 -7.63 13.34
N SER A 57 5.35 -6.32 13.55
CA SER A 57 4.83 -5.71 14.78
C SER A 57 3.32 -5.93 14.99
N LEU A 58 2.58 -6.18 13.91
CA LEU A 58 1.12 -6.38 13.96
C LEU A 58 0.71 -7.78 14.40
N TYR A 59 1.65 -8.71 14.55
CA TYR A 59 1.40 -10.11 14.94
C TYR A 59 0.46 -10.23 16.15
N ALA A 60 0.69 -9.45 17.20
CA ALA A 60 -0.11 -9.48 18.43
C ALA A 60 -1.59 -9.11 18.20
N THR A 61 -1.86 -8.21 17.24
CA THR A 61 -3.22 -7.77 16.91
C THR A 61 -3.95 -8.72 15.96
N ARG A 62 -3.23 -9.72 15.43
CA ARG A 62 -3.65 -10.60 14.33
C ARG A 62 -4.02 -9.84 13.06
N THR A 63 -3.60 -8.59 12.95
CA THR A 63 -3.82 -7.78 11.75
C THR A 63 -2.88 -8.24 10.66
N LYS A 64 -3.41 -8.48 9.46
CA LYS A 64 -2.62 -8.90 8.30
C LYS A 64 -2.54 -7.77 7.29
N ILE A 65 -1.36 -7.57 6.71
CA ILE A 65 -1.18 -6.65 5.57
C ILE A 65 -0.87 -7.51 4.34
N HIS A 66 -1.59 -7.25 3.26
CA HIS A 66 -1.42 -7.89 1.97
C HIS A 66 -1.09 -6.83 0.94
N ILE A 67 0.05 -6.97 0.25
CA ILE A 67 0.50 -6.03 -0.78
C ILE A 67 0.60 -6.78 -2.10
N VAL A 68 -0.27 -6.45 -3.04
CA VAL A 68 -0.39 -7.10 -4.34
C VAL A 68 -0.52 -6.01 -5.41
N PRO A 69 0.22 -6.04 -6.52
CA PRO A 69 1.46 -6.79 -6.71
C PRO A 69 2.54 -6.35 -5.71
N PRO A 70 3.55 -7.20 -5.46
CA PRO A 70 4.71 -6.84 -4.62
C PRO A 70 5.63 -5.80 -5.27
N ILE A 71 5.42 -5.48 -6.56
CA ILE A 71 6.17 -4.45 -7.29
C ILE A 71 5.24 -3.26 -7.54
N ILE A 72 5.58 -2.13 -6.94
CA ILE A 72 4.85 -0.87 -7.11
C ILE A 72 5.45 -0.11 -8.30
N LYS A 73 4.58 0.34 -9.20
CA LYS A 73 4.96 0.99 -10.45
C LYS A 73 4.77 2.50 -10.34
N PRO A 74 5.64 3.31 -10.97
CA PRO A 74 5.43 4.73 -11.15
C PRO A 74 4.07 5.05 -11.79
N ASN A 75 3.51 6.22 -11.46
CA ASN A 75 2.27 6.74 -12.06
C ASN A 75 1.07 5.78 -12.02
N THR A 76 1.09 4.82 -11.10
CA THR A 76 0.02 3.83 -10.93
C THR A 76 -0.76 4.15 -9.68
N LYS A 77 -2.09 4.06 -9.77
CA LYS A 77 -2.99 4.24 -8.64
C LYS A 77 -3.16 2.94 -7.89
N TYR A 78 -3.05 3.01 -6.57
CA TYR A 78 -3.23 1.89 -5.67
C TYR A 78 -4.39 2.16 -4.73
N VAL A 79 -5.14 1.12 -4.40
CA VAL A 79 -6.19 1.15 -3.39
C VAL A 79 -5.68 0.47 -2.13
N ILE A 80 -5.78 1.14 -0.98
CA ILE A 80 -5.59 0.54 0.34
C ILE A 80 -6.96 0.36 0.99
N ARG A 81 -7.23 -0.86 1.42
CA ARG A 81 -8.50 -1.28 2.03
C ARG A 81 -8.27 -1.90 3.38
N TYR A 82 -8.90 -1.38 4.41
CA TYR A 82 -8.99 -2.08 5.70
C TYR A 82 -10.36 -2.77 5.83
N ASN A 83 -10.34 -4.05 6.14
CA ASN A 83 -11.50 -4.83 6.55
C ASN A 83 -11.40 -5.14 8.04
N VAL A 84 -12.21 -4.47 8.86
CA VAL A 84 -12.17 -4.64 10.33
C VAL A 84 -12.58 -6.05 10.78
N ARG A 85 -13.47 -6.72 10.04
CA ARG A 85 -13.95 -8.07 10.39
C ARG A 85 -12.84 -9.10 10.23
N GLU A 86 -12.11 -9.00 9.13
CA GLU A 86 -10.98 -9.89 8.81
C GLU A 86 -9.67 -9.44 9.44
N ARG A 87 -9.64 -8.21 10.02
CA ARG A 87 -8.42 -7.54 10.48
C ARG A 87 -7.35 -7.54 9.39
N SER A 88 -7.74 -7.21 8.17
CA SER A 88 -6.87 -7.29 7.00
C SER A 88 -6.79 -5.92 6.32
N VAL A 89 -5.56 -5.50 6.01
CA VAL A 89 -5.29 -4.39 5.10
C VAL A 89 -4.83 -4.99 3.78
N THR A 90 -5.41 -4.56 2.67
CA THR A 90 -4.99 -4.96 1.33
C THR A 90 -4.66 -3.74 0.51
N MET A 91 -3.46 -3.71 -0.06
CA MET A 91 -3.05 -2.77 -1.09
C MET A 91 -3.11 -3.49 -2.44
N ASP A 92 -3.86 -2.94 -3.40
CA ASP A 92 -3.99 -3.45 -4.77
C ASP A 92 -3.92 -2.36 -5.83
N GLU A 93 -3.61 -2.70 -7.09
CA GLU A 93 -3.76 -1.78 -8.22
C GLU A 93 -5.25 -1.41 -8.38
N PHE A 94 -5.54 -0.10 -8.48
CA PHE A 94 -6.90 0.42 -8.53
C PHE A 94 -7.75 -0.18 -9.66
N GLU A 95 -7.17 -0.27 -10.86
CA GLU A 95 -7.83 -0.80 -12.06
C GLU A 95 -8.26 -2.27 -11.91
N LYS A 96 -7.43 -3.09 -11.26
CA LYS A 96 -7.73 -4.50 -10.98
C LYS A 96 -8.87 -4.64 -9.98
N TYR A 97 -8.80 -3.87 -8.90
CA TYR A 97 -9.85 -3.84 -7.89
C TYR A 97 -11.21 -3.41 -8.47
N PHE A 98 -11.22 -2.38 -9.33
CA PHE A 98 -12.45 -1.91 -9.96
C PHE A 98 -13.03 -2.93 -10.94
N SER A 99 -12.18 -3.55 -11.76
CA SER A 99 -12.59 -4.59 -12.72
C SER A 99 -13.25 -5.78 -12.03
N LEU A 100 -12.75 -6.20 -10.86
CA LEU A 100 -13.35 -7.29 -10.07
C LEU A 100 -14.71 -6.92 -9.47
N LYS A 101 -14.93 -5.65 -9.13
CA LYS A 101 -16.22 -5.19 -8.59
C LYS A 101 -17.30 -5.04 -9.66
N THR A 102 -16.93 -4.69 -10.89
CA THR A 102 -17.88 -4.55 -12.00
C THR A 102 -18.24 -5.89 -12.62
N ALA A 103 -17.33 -6.88 -12.59
CA ALA A 103 -17.58 -8.24 -13.06
C ALA A 103 -18.53 -9.06 -12.17
N GLY A 104 -18.83 -8.58 -10.95
CA GLY A 104 -19.66 -9.28 -9.95
C GLY A 104 -21.11 -8.80 -9.84
N LYS A 105 -21.65 -8.05 -10.82
CA LYS A 105 -23.05 -7.62 -10.81
C LYS A 105 -23.90 -8.55 -11.71
N PRO A 106 -24.93 -9.25 -11.19
CA PRO A 106 -26.03 -9.72 -12.03
C PRO A 106 -26.83 -8.54 -12.62
#